data_AF-A0A9D1EX45-F1
#
_entry.id   AF-A0A9D1EX45-F1
#
_cell.length_a   1.000
_cell.length_b   1.000
_cell.length_c   1.000
_cell.angle_alpha   90.00
_cell.angle_beta   90.00
_cell.angle_gamma   90.00
#
_symmetry.space_group_name_H-M   'P 1'
#
loop_
_entity.id
_entity.type
_entity.pdbx_description
1 polymer ?
#
loop_
_entity_poly.entity_id
_entity_poly.type
_entity_poly.pdbx_seq_one_letter_code
_entity_poly.pdbx_strand_id
1 'polypeptide(L)'
;MKKVVYSIAKSGRFESKLTGIGFITESDLVIACISQKGNAYIRVFEDCVKKCHEIPSRPGEFKGAHYEIREIEFEKKNSSGESTGIETREIEVEYSIWYKLVD
;
A
#
# COMPACT_ATOMS: atom_id res chain seq x y z
N MET A 1 -15.10 -1.73 -13.99
CA MET A 1 -14.56 -1.30 -12.68
C MET A 1 -15.70 -1.30 -11.66
N LYS A 2 -15.44 -1.71 -10.41
CA LYS A 2 -16.43 -1.71 -9.32
C LYS A 2 -15.96 -0.78 -8.20
N LYS A 3 -16.87 0.04 -7.68
CA LYS A 3 -16.57 0.92 -6.55
C LYS A 3 -16.37 0.09 -5.28
N VAL A 4 -15.36 0.45 -4.50
CA VAL A 4 -15.07 -0.22 -3.22
C VAL A 4 -14.80 0.79 -2.12
N VAL A 5 -15.11 0.41 -0.88
CA VAL A 5 -14.44 0.99 0.29
C VAL A 5 -13.22 0.13 0.57
N TYR A 6 -12.08 0.75 0.85
CA TYR A 6 -10.83 0.04 1.13
C TYR A 6 -10.20 0.45 2.45
N SER A 7 -9.36 -0.44 2.97
CA SER A 7 -8.44 -0.22 4.08
C SER A 7 -7.12 -0.93 3.76
N ILE A 8 -6.05 -0.16 3.65
CA ILE A 8 -4.70 -0.65 3.38
C ILE A 8 -3.84 -0.34 4.59
N ALA A 9 -3.30 -1.36 5.24
CA ALA A 9 -2.38 -1.22 6.35
C ALA A 9 -0.97 -1.62 5.90
N LYS A 10 0.01 -0.73 6.06
CA LYS A 10 1.43 -1.05 5.85
C LYS A 10 1.98 -1.76 7.08
N SER A 11 2.55 -2.94 6.89
CA SER A 11 3.23 -3.71 7.94
C SER A 11 4.65 -3.16 8.16
N GLY A 12 5.15 -3.22 9.41
CA GLY A 12 6.54 -2.89 9.75
C GLY A 12 6.70 -1.78 10.81
N ARG A 13 7.92 -1.22 10.90
CA ARG A 13 8.33 -0.27 11.96
C ARG A 13 7.56 1.06 11.99
N PHE A 14 6.86 1.38 10.91
CA PHE A 14 6.02 2.56 10.76
C PHE A 14 4.65 2.11 10.26
N GLU A 15 3.82 1.63 11.19
CA GLU A 15 2.43 1.28 10.91
C GLU A 15 1.71 2.52 10.39
N SER A 16 1.12 2.38 9.21
CA SER A 16 0.27 3.41 8.62
C SER A 16 -0.93 2.75 7.98
N LYS A 17 -2.09 3.37 8.15
CA LYS A 17 -3.36 2.89 7.62
C LYS A 17 -3.95 3.94 6.69
N LEU A 18 -4.30 3.53 5.49
CA LEU A 18 -4.99 4.35 4.50
C LEU A 18 -6.38 3.76 4.25
N THR A 19 -7.41 4.57 4.39
CA THR A 19 -8.80 4.17 4.13
C THR A 19 -9.46 5.15 3.18
N GLY A 20 -10.36 4.68 2.33
CA GLY A 20 -11.08 5.55 1.43
C GLY A 20 -11.96 4.81 0.44
N ILE A 21 -12.30 5.50 -0.64
CA ILE A 21 -13.05 4.96 -1.77
C ILE A 21 -12.08 4.74 -2.92
N GLY A 22 -12.17 3.57 -3.55
CA GLY A 22 -11.37 3.21 -4.71
C GLY A 22 -12.19 2.43 -5.72
N PHE A 23 -11.49 1.86 -6.69
CA PHE A 23 -12.08 1.02 -7.72
C PHE A 23 -11.28 -0.26 -7.88
N ILE A 24 -11.99 -1.39 -7.92
CA ILE A 24 -11.44 -2.67 -8.35
C ILE A 24 -11.65 -2.80 -9.86
N THR A 25 -10.56 -3.07 -10.58
CA THR A 25 -10.59 -3.46 -12.00
C THR A 25 -10.79 -4.98 -12.11
N GLU A 26 -10.47 -5.59 -13.26
CA GLU A 26 -10.45 -7.06 -13.36
C GLU A 26 -9.31 -7.67 -12.53
N SER A 27 -8.25 -6.91 -12.26
CA SER A 27 -7.04 -7.39 -11.57
C SER A 27 -6.67 -6.57 -10.34
N ASP A 28 -6.84 -5.25 -10.38
CA ASP A 28 -6.10 -4.34 -9.51
C ASP A 28 -7.01 -3.44 -8.67
N LEU A 29 -6.47 -2.96 -7.55
CA LEU A 29 -7.09 -1.90 -6.75
C LEU A 29 -6.48 -0.55 -7.13
N VAL A 30 -7.33 0.36 -7.60
CA VAL A 30 -6.96 1.72 -8.02
C VAL A 30 -7.53 2.72 -7.03
N ILE A 31 -6.67 3.58 -6.48
CA ILE A 31 -7.05 4.59 -5.49
C ILE A 31 -6.47 5.96 -5.85
N ALA A 32 -7.18 7.02 -5.49
CA ALA A 32 -6.64 8.38 -5.53
C ALA A 32 -5.97 8.70 -4.19
N CYS A 33 -4.79 9.32 -4.25
CA CYS A 33 -3.99 9.70 -3.09
C CYS A 33 -3.50 11.14 -3.24
N ILE A 34 -3.15 11.76 -2.11
CA ILE A 34 -2.49 13.07 -2.05
C ILE A 34 -1.09 12.84 -1.49
N SER A 35 -0.08 13.31 -2.22
CA SER A 35 1.32 13.25 -1.76
C SER A 35 1.54 14.18 -0.57
N GLN A 36 2.65 14.02 0.15
CA GLN A 36 3.03 14.94 1.24
C GLN A 36 3.14 16.39 0.78
N LYS A 37 3.43 16.63 -0.52
CA LYS A 37 3.50 17.97 -1.13
C LYS A 37 2.15 18.50 -1.61
N GLY A 38 1.05 17.78 -1.37
CA GLY A 38 -0.31 18.17 -1.76
C GLY A 38 -0.71 17.78 -3.18
N ASN A 39 0.20 17.22 -3.99
CA ASN A 39 -0.12 16.81 -5.36
C ASN A 39 -0.96 15.52 -5.37
N ALA A 40 -2.06 15.53 -6.12
CA ALA A 40 -2.87 14.34 -6.35
C ALA A 40 -2.15 13.35 -7.28
N TYR A 41 -2.30 12.06 -6.98
CA TYR A 41 -1.79 10.98 -7.83
C TYR A 41 -2.68 9.74 -7.71
N ILE A 42 -2.59 8.86 -8.71
CA ILE A 42 -3.26 7.55 -8.68
C ILE A 42 -2.25 6.51 -8.20
N ARG A 43 -2.66 5.68 -7.24
CA ARG A 43 -1.91 4.51 -6.79
C ARG A 43 -2.65 3.25 -7.21
N VAL A 44 -1.90 2.30 -7.73
CA VAL A 44 -2.39 0.99 -8.16
C VAL A 44 -1.74 -0.08 -7.30
N PHE A 45 -2.55 -0.99 -6.76
CA PHE A 45 -2.08 -2.22 -6.12
C PHE A 45 -2.38 -3.38 -7.05
N GLU A 46 -1.33 -3.85 -7.72
CA GLU A 46 -1.43 -4.87 -8.77
C GLU A 46 -1.77 -6.27 -8.25
N ASP A 47 -2.53 -7.00 -9.06
CA ASP A 47 -3.06 -8.35 -8.78
C ASP A 47 -3.90 -8.42 -7.50
N CYS A 48 -4.48 -7.30 -7.06
CA CYS A 48 -5.28 -7.26 -5.83
C CYS A 48 -6.41 -8.28 -5.84
N VAL A 49 -7.08 -8.49 -6.97
CA VAL A 49 -8.19 -9.45 -7.11
C VAL A 49 -7.69 -10.90 -6.99
N LYS A 50 -6.48 -11.19 -7.48
CA LYS A 50 -5.87 -12.53 -7.37
C LYS A 50 -5.35 -12.81 -5.96
N LYS A 51 -4.82 -11.79 -5.28
CA LYS A 51 -4.17 -11.89 -3.96
C LYS A 51 -5.15 -11.73 -2.79
N CYS A 52 -6.30 -11.09 -3.00
CA CYS A 52 -7.32 -10.92 -1.97
C CYS A 52 -8.43 -11.95 -2.12
N HIS A 53 -8.74 -12.63 -1.03
CA HIS A 53 -9.77 -13.67 -0.99
C HIS A 53 -10.98 -13.20 -0.19
N GLU A 54 -12.14 -13.74 -0.52
CA GLU A 54 -13.36 -13.49 0.25
C GLU A 54 -13.15 -13.88 1.71
N ILE A 55 -13.67 -13.04 2.60
CA ILE A 55 -13.60 -13.31 4.04
C ILE A 55 -14.78 -14.21 4.40
N PRO A 56 -14.53 -15.36 5.06
CA PRO A 56 -15.60 -16.24 5.50
C PRO A 56 -16.66 -15.47 6.30
N SER A 57 -17.94 -15.74 5.97
CA SER A 57 -19.10 -15.12 6.62
C SER A 57 -19.25 -13.60 6.44
N ARG A 58 -18.48 -12.97 5.54
CA ARG A 58 -18.57 -11.53 5.24
C ARG A 58 -18.66 -11.31 3.72
N PRO A 59 -19.82 -11.58 3.11
CA PRO A 59 -19.98 -11.53 1.65
C PRO A 59 -19.66 -10.13 1.10
N GLY A 60 -18.95 -10.11 -0.03
CA GLY A 60 -18.53 -8.88 -0.68
C GLY A 60 -17.33 -8.18 -0.01
N GLU A 61 -16.76 -8.76 1.05
CA GLU A 61 -15.51 -8.33 1.66
C GLU A 61 -14.35 -9.26 1.31
N PHE A 62 -13.20 -8.67 0.98
CA PHE A 62 -12.02 -9.37 0.52
C PHE A 62 -10.79 -8.88 1.29
N LYS A 63 -9.83 -9.77 1.53
CA LYS A 63 -8.57 -9.43 2.20
C LYS A 63 -7.40 -10.23 1.63
N GLY A 64 -6.23 -9.60 1.53
CA GLY A 64 -5.00 -10.22 1.05
C GLY A 64 -3.75 -9.43 1.44
N ALA A 65 -2.59 -10.05 1.22
CA ALA A 65 -1.29 -9.41 1.35
C ALA A 65 -0.81 -8.90 -0.02
N HIS A 66 -0.09 -7.78 -0.01
CA HIS A 66 0.55 -7.20 -1.19
C HIS A 66 1.96 -6.76 -0.84
N TYR A 67 2.93 -7.12 -1.68
CA TYR A 67 4.34 -6.85 -1.47
C TYR A 67 4.86 -5.90 -2.55
N GLU A 68 5.56 -4.84 -2.14
CA GLU A 68 6.23 -3.90 -3.04
C GLU A 68 7.72 -3.87 -2.68
N ILE A 69 8.61 -4.00 -3.66
CA ILE A 69 10.02 -3.62 -3.49
C ILE A 69 10.09 -2.10 -3.59
N ARG A 70 10.66 -1.45 -2.58
CA ARG A 70 10.88 -0.01 -2.54
C ARG A 70 12.32 0.31 -2.29
N GLU A 71 12.83 1.24 -3.08
CA GLU A 71 14.10 1.87 -2.86
C GLU A 71 13.93 3.01 -1.83
N ILE A 72 14.70 2.98 -0.75
CA ILE A 72 14.69 4.00 0.30
C ILE A 72 16.10 4.54 0.52
N GLU A 73 16.18 5.85 0.61
CA GLU A 73 17.40 6.58 0.96
C GLU A 73 17.55 6.69 2.48
N PHE A 74 18.75 6.35 2.97
CA PHE A 74 19.15 6.47 4.36
C PHE A 74 20.38 7.36 4.48
N GLU A 75 20.43 8.19 5.52
CA GLU A 75 21.63 8.96 5.84
C GLU A 75 22.71 8.03 6.39
N LYS A 76 23.86 7.98 5.72
CA LYS A 76 25.01 7.18 6.13
C LYS A 76 25.84 7.95 7.15
N LYS A 77 25.98 7.43 8.37
CA LYS A 77 26.76 8.07 9.44
C LYS A 77 28.06 7.32 9.71
N ASN A 78 29.16 8.05 9.94
CA ASN A 78 30.40 7.46 10.45
C ASN A 78 30.26 7.08 11.94
N SER A 79 31.30 6.46 12.53
CA SER A 79 31.32 6.08 13.95
C SER A 79 31.19 7.27 14.91
N SER A 80 31.48 8.49 14.45
CA SER A 80 31.32 9.73 15.20
C SER A 80 29.92 10.36 15.04
N GLY A 81 29.03 9.74 14.24
CA GLY A 81 27.67 10.22 14.00
C GLY A 81 27.54 11.28 12.91
N GLU A 82 28.63 11.66 12.23
CA GLU A 82 28.62 12.64 11.16
C GLU A 82 28.10 12.04 9.86
N SER A 83 27.32 12.82 9.12
CA SER A 83 26.80 12.44 7.81
C SER A 83 27.92 12.28 6.79
N THR A 84 27.97 11.14 6.12
CA THR A 84 28.97 10.78 5.10
C THR A 84 28.36 10.61 3.70
N GLY A 85 27.07 10.90 3.56
CA GLY A 85 26.33 10.78 2.31
C GLY A 85 25.02 10.03 2.48
N ILE A 86 24.38 9.73 1.34
CA ILE A 86 23.13 8.98 1.25
C ILE A 86 23.45 7.57 0.76
N GLU A 87 22.93 6.57 1.44
CA GLU A 87 22.95 5.18 1.01
C GLU A 87 21.54 4.76 0.62
N THR A 88 21.43 4.10 -0.52
CA THR A 88 20.16 3.62 -1.04
C THR A 88 20.02 2.13 -0.77
N ARG A 89 18.87 1.70 -0.25
CA ARG A 89 18.58 0.29 0.00
C ARG A 89 17.22 -0.10 -0.54
N GLU A 90 17.17 -1.26 -1.19
CA GLU A 90 15.92 -1.92 -1.51
C GLU A 90 15.37 -2.60 -0.26
N ILE A 91 14.11 -2.33 0.05
CA ILE A 91 13.36 -3.02 1.08
C ILE A 91 12.08 -3.59 0.50
N GLU A 92 11.69 -4.76 0.96
CA GLU A 92 10.35 -5.29 0.71
C GLU A 92 9.38 -4.68 1.72
N VAL A 93 8.29 -4.11 1.22
CA VAL A 93 7.21 -3.55 2.01
C VAL A 93 5.96 -4.40 1.83
N GLU A 94 5.48 -4.95 2.93
CA GLU A 94 4.20 -5.65 2.97
C GLU A 94 3.05 -4.71 3.33
N TYR A 95 1.94 -4.86 2.62
CA TYR A 95 0.65 -4.23 2.90
C TYR A 95 -0.42 -5.30 3.09
N SER A 96 -1.23 -5.15 4.14
CA SER A 96 -2.50 -5.85 4.27
C SER A 96 -3.61 -5.03 3.63
N ILE A 97 -4.18 -5.53 2.55
CA ILE A 97 -5.29 -4.90 1.82
C ILE A 97 -6.59 -5.55 2.26
N TRP A 98 -7.58 -4.73 2.60
CA TRP A 98 -8.97 -5.12 2.74
C TRP A 98 -9.83 -4.21 1.86
N TYR A 99 -10.83 -4.77 1.19
CA TYR A 99 -11.83 -3.97 0.49
C TYR A 99 -13.21 -4.61 0.54
N LYS A 100 -14.23 -3.77 0.39
CA LYS A 100 -15.63 -4.18 0.31
C LYS A 100 -16.28 -3.59 -0.93
N LEU A 101 -16.98 -4.43 -1.70
CA LEU A 101 -17.80 -3.99 -2.83
C LEU A 101 -18.92 -3.07 -2.34
N VAL A 102 -19.14 -1.97 -3.07
CA VAL A 102 -20.24 -1.03 -2.82
C VAL A 102 -21.20 -1.14 -3.99
N ASP A 103 -22.48 -1.34 -3.69
CA ASP A 103 -23.57 -1.29 -4.67
C ASP A 103 -23.83 0.14 -5.17
#